data_AF-A0A821ZA33-F1
#
_entry.id   AF-A0A821ZA33-F1
#
_cell.length_a   1.000
_cell.length_b   1.000
_cell.length_c   1.000
_cell.angle_alpha   90.00
_cell.angle_beta   90.00
_cell.angle_gamma   90.00
#
_symmetry.space_group_name_H-M   'P 1'
#
loop_
_entity.id
_entity.type
_entity.pdbx_description
1 polymer ?
#
loop_
_entity_poly.entity_id
_entity_poly.type
_entity_poly.pdbx_seq_one_letter_code
_entity_poly.pdbx_strand_id
1 'polypeptide(L)'
;KTNTEHIPLKHHSNDITRLRSSDLPLTAISSSSPLSSMPPTTRPVQTKFVSENTLASFTGAFQLGFDFVEFDVQLSKDKIPVVYHDFQVAITLKRKFHQAELFVVPVKDLTLPQLQSLKIYHASKTDVIKIEDDIDEDEPVGQEQFSSLFPTLQELFEQLDPHLGFNVEIKYAMQYRHGGSEQNYFFERNEYIDCILRCLITYANKRVIVLSTFDPDCASILRRKQTLFPVLFLTQGEKSDSPQFLDVRTWSINIGLCFIVAEHLSGLAAPA
;
A
#
# COMPACT_ATOMS: atom_id res chain seq x y z
N LYS A 1 -19.30 -70.08 15.80
CA LYS A 1 -20.53 -70.00 16.60
C LYS A 1 -21.02 -68.54 16.51
N THR A 2 -21.69 -68.15 15.41
CA THR A 2 -23.17 -68.19 15.17
C THR A 2 -23.88 -67.25 16.17
N ASN A 3 -24.61 -66.18 15.82
CA ASN A 3 -25.50 -65.82 14.70
C ASN A 3 -25.45 -64.28 14.48
N THR A 4 -25.42 -63.65 13.29
CA THR A 4 -26.42 -63.48 12.21
C THR A 4 -27.84 -63.10 12.64
N GLU A 5 -28.33 -61.91 12.23
CA GLU A 5 -29.52 -61.79 11.37
C GLU A 5 -29.79 -60.34 10.88
N HIS A 6 -30.55 -60.27 9.78
CA HIS A 6 -30.66 -59.20 8.79
C HIS A 6 -32.19 -58.99 8.50
N ILE A 7 -32.66 -57.72 8.39
CA ILE A 7 -33.80 -57.18 7.55
C ILE A 7 -35.24 -57.61 8.00
N PRO A 8 -36.38 -56.83 7.89
CA PRO A 8 -36.79 -55.86 6.85
C PRO A 8 -37.60 -54.57 7.20
N LEU A 9 -37.76 -53.74 6.16
CA LEU A 9 -38.62 -52.53 5.98
C LEU A 9 -40.12 -52.73 6.23
N LYS A 10 -40.87 -51.66 6.63
CA LYS A 10 -41.95 -51.00 5.85
C LYS A 10 -42.90 -50.05 6.64
N HIS A 11 -43.43 -49.04 5.92
CA HIS A 11 -44.64 -48.19 6.11
C HIS A 11 -44.65 -47.15 7.26
N HIS A 12 -45.11 -45.90 7.15
CA HIS A 12 -46.04 -45.15 6.26
C HIS A 12 -45.48 -43.72 6.04
N SER A 13 -45.43 -43.15 4.82
CA SER A 13 -46.50 -42.45 4.09
C SER A 13 -47.16 -41.30 4.86
N ASN A 14 -46.84 -40.06 4.48
CA ASN A 14 -47.82 -38.99 4.25
C ASN A 14 -47.22 -37.98 3.26
N ASP A 15 -47.53 -38.24 1.99
CA ASP A 15 -47.54 -37.27 0.91
C ASP A 15 -48.91 -36.57 0.88
N ILE A 16 -48.98 -35.40 0.24
CA ILE A 16 -50.11 -34.71 -0.43
C ILE A 16 -49.98 -33.20 -0.18
N THR A 17 -49.30 -32.43 -1.03
CA THR A 17 -49.74 -31.84 -2.33
C THR A 17 -51.01 -30.97 -2.29
N ARG A 18 -50.79 -29.69 -2.69
CA ARG A 18 -51.47 -28.95 -3.77
C ARG A 18 -52.76 -28.12 -3.54
N LEU A 19 -52.73 -26.95 -4.23
CA LEU A 19 -53.79 -26.11 -4.85
C LEU A 19 -54.22 -24.88 -4.03
N ARG A 20 -54.04 -23.62 -4.46
CA ARG A 20 -54.40 -22.80 -5.66
C ARG A 20 -55.64 -21.90 -5.43
N SER A 21 -55.37 -20.59 -5.50
CA SER A 21 -56.09 -19.50 -6.22
C SER A 21 -57.51 -19.03 -5.83
N SER A 22 -57.74 -17.74 -6.17
CA SER A 22 -58.97 -16.90 -6.24
C SER A 22 -59.31 -16.07 -4.97
N ASP A 23 -59.69 -14.78 -4.98
CA ASP A 23 -59.86 -13.74 -6.02
C ASP A 23 -60.05 -12.34 -5.36
N LEU A 24 -59.44 -11.28 -5.96
CA LEU A 24 -59.90 -9.87 -6.15
C LEU A 24 -60.10 -8.87 -4.95
N PRO A 25 -60.17 -7.52 -5.17
CA PRO A 25 -60.00 -6.72 -6.40
C PRO A 25 -59.02 -5.50 -6.33
N LEU A 26 -58.71 -4.98 -7.52
CA LEU A 26 -58.06 -3.70 -7.80
C LEU A 26 -58.96 -2.49 -7.50
N THR A 27 -58.37 -1.43 -6.92
CA THR A 27 -58.87 -0.05 -7.07
C THR A 27 -57.71 0.90 -7.21
N ALA A 28 -57.73 1.69 -8.29
CA ALA A 28 -56.77 2.73 -8.62
C ALA A 28 -57.04 3.99 -7.77
N ILE A 29 -55.97 4.58 -7.20
CA ILE A 29 -55.95 5.98 -6.77
C ILE A 29 -54.64 6.58 -7.26
N SER A 30 -54.76 7.57 -8.14
CA SER A 30 -53.68 8.42 -8.59
C SER A 30 -53.35 9.46 -7.52
N SER A 31 -52.07 9.63 -7.24
CA SER A 31 -51.55 10.87 -6.66
C SER A 31 -50.16 11.12 -7.21
N SER A 32 -50.10 11.98 -8.22
CA SER A 32 -48.89 12.59 -8.74
C SER A 32 -48.18 13.38 -7.64
N SER A 33 -46.91 13.08 -7.40
CA SER A 33 -45.98 13.97 -6.71
C SER A 33 -44.63 13.91 -7.41
N PRO A 34 -43.89 15.04 -7.50
CA PRO A 34 -42.91 15.25 -8.54
C PRO A 34 -41.63 14.46 -8.26
N LEU A 35 -41.07 13.91 -9.33
CA LEU A 35 -39.74 13.31 -9.39
C LEU A 35 -38.71 14.37 -8.96
N SER A 36 -38.28 14.32 -7.70
CA SER A 36 -37.12 15.10 -7.23
C SER A 36 -35.91 14.58 -7.99
N SER A 37 -35.42 15.39 -8.93
CA SER A 37 -34.23 15.16 -9.71
C SER A 37 -33.04 14.90 -8.79
N MET A 38 -32.63 13.64 -8.71
CA MET A 38 -31.28 13.29 -8.26
C MET A 38 -30.29 14.05 -9.14
N PRO A 39 -29.29 14.74 -8.56
CA PRO A 39 -28.27 15.39 -9.37
C PRO A 39 -27.53 14.31 -10.19
N PRO A 40 -27.24 14.59 -11.47
CA PRO A 40 -26.62 13.61 -12.33
C PRO A 40 -25.22 13.29 -11.79
N THR A 41 -25.00 12.00 -11.55
CA THR A 41 -23.72 11.28 -11.67
C THR A 41 -22.47 12.16 -11.52
N THR A 42 -21.82 12.04 -10.36
CA THR A 42 -20.42 12.42 -10.17
C THR A 42 -19.63 11.99 -11.40
N ARG A 43 -19.20 12.98 -12.19
CA ARG A 43 -18.22 12.75 -13.26
C ARG A 43 -17.04 12.00 -12.62
N PRO A 44 -16.42 11.01 -13.27
CA PRO A 44 -15.18 10.45 -12.77
C PRO A 44 -14.24 11.63 -12.52
N VAL A 45 -13.85 11.82 -11.26
CA VAL A 45 -12.83 12.81 -10.91
C VAL A 45 -11.61 12.35 -11.67
N GLN A 46 -11.31 13.07 -12.75
CA GLN A 46 -10.09 12.88 -13.49
C GLN A 46 -8.99 13.22 -12.49
N THR A 47 -8.33 12.19 -11.97
CA THR A 47 -7.18 12.33 -11.09
C THR A 47 -6.11 13.01 -11.93
N LYS A 48 -6.08 14.35 -11.90
CA LYS A 48 -4.91 15.13 -12.33
C LYS A 48 -3.73 14.46 -11.66
N PHE A 49 -2.82 13.93 -12.48
CA PHE A 49 -1.64 13.15 -12.13
C PHE A 49 -1.02 13.58 -10.79
N VAL A 50 -1.47 12.97 -9.70
CA VAL A 50 -0.84 13.19 -8.40
C VAL A 50 0.19 12.09 -8.24
N SER A 51 1.44 12.49 -8.06
CA SER A 51 2.54 11.56 -7.87
C SER A 51 2.24 10.63 -6.68
N GLU A 52 2.59 9.35 -6.84
CA GLU A 52 2.58 8.39 -5.73
C GLU A 52 3.39 8.93 -4.55
N ASN A 53 3.05 8.49 -3.34
CA ASN A 53 3.79 8.81 -2.13
C ASN A 53 3.97 10.32 -1.84
N THR A 54 3.00 11.15 -2.20
CA THR A 54 3.00 12.59 -1.91
C THR A 54 1.90 12.99 -0.96
N LEU A 55 2.12 14.07 -0.19
CA LEU A 55 1.09 14.65 0.67
C LEU A 55 -0.19 14.99 -0.11
N ALA A 56 -0.04 15.45 -1.35
CA ALA A 56 -1.16 15.73 -2.23
C ALA A 56 -1.97 14.47 -2.57
N SER A 57 -1.33 13.33 -2.87
CA SER A 57 -2.06 12.10 -3.22
C SER A 57 -2.78 11.52 -2.01
N PHE A 58 -2.16 11.55 -0.84
CA PHE A 58 -2.79 11.11 0.40
C PHE A 58 -3.94 12.01 0.86
N THR A 59 -3.78 13.33 0.72
CA THR A 59 -4.86 14.29 1.00
C THR A 59 -6.04 14.07 0.04
N GLY A 60 -5.75 13.84 -1.25
CA GLY A 60 -6.77 13.51 -2.24
C GLY A 60 -7.51 12.21 -1.91
N ALA A 61 -6.79 11.16 -1.48
CA ALA A 61 -7.40 9.89 -1.07
C ALA A 61 -8.36 10.09 0.11
N PHE A 62 -7.97 10.84 1.14
CA PHE A 62 -8.87 11.14 2.26
C PHE A 62 -10.12 11.91 1.83
N GLN A 63 -9.96 12.90 0.95
CA GLN A 63 -11.09 13.68 0.40
C GLN A 63 -12.06 12.83 -0.43
N LEU A 64 -11.57 11.74 -1.04
CA LEU A 64 -12.39 10.75 -1.75
C LEU A 64 -13.06 9.73 -0.82
N GLY A 65 -12.82 9.80 0.48
CA GLY A 65 -13.44 8.95 1.50
C GLY A 65 -12.70 7.63 1.76
N PHE A 66 -11.42 7.52 1.41
CA PHE A 66 -10.60 6.38 1.81
C PHE A 66 -10.20 6.50 3.28
N ASP A 67 -10.42 5.43 4.05
CA ASP A 67 -10.06 5.37 5.47
C ASP A 67 -8.57 5.14 5.70
N PHE A 68 -7.86 4.56 4.71
CA PHE A 68 -6.44 4.23 4.81
C PHE A 68 -5.69 4.62 3.55
N VAL A 69 -4.41 4.97 3.74
CA VAL A 69 -3.40 5.03 2.68
C VAL A 69 -2.26 4.07 3.02
N GLU A 70 -1.66 3.49 1.98
CA GLU A 70 -0.49 2.64 2.07
C GLU A 70 0.70 3.37 1.43
N PHE A 71 1.88 3.19 2.01
CA PHE A 71 3.13 3.74 1.49
C PHE A 71 4.37 3.05 2.09
N ASP A 72 5.44 3.06 1.30
CA ASP A 72 6.77 2.58 1.70
C ASP A 72 7.54 3.62 2.50
N VAL A 73 8.17 3.17 3.59
CA VAL A 73 9.14 3.94 4.35
C VAL A 73 10.51 3.31 4.26
N GLN A 74 11.50 4.13 3.90
CA GLN A 74 12.91 3.79 3.98
C GLN A 74 13.75 4.90 4.63
N LEU A 75 15.04 4.66 4.89
CA LEU A 75 15.92 5.65 5.51
C LEU A 75 16.80 6.39 4.49
N SER A 76 16.89 7.70 4.66
CA SER A 76 17.95 8.53 4.06
C SER A 76 19.33 8.24 4.69
N LYS A 77 20.39 8.83 4.13
CA LYS A 77 21.77 8.72 4.64
C LYS A 77 21.93 9.15 6.09
N ASP A 78 21.22 10.21 6.46
CA ASP A 78 21.14 10.77 7.81
C ASP A 78 20.10 10.06 8.70
N LYS A 79 19.62 8.88 8.27
CA LYS A 79 18.74 7.97 9.02
C LYS A 79 17.37 8.58 9.35
N ILE A 80 16.87 9.44 8.46
CA ILE A 80 15.53 10.01 8.56
C ILE A 80 14.56 9.13 7.77
N PRO A 81 13.41 8.73 8.34
CA PRO A 81 12.38 7.99 7.62
C PRO A 81 11.75 8.84 6.51
N VAL A 82 11.95 8.41 5.27
CA VAL A 82 11.45 9.01 4.03
C VAL A 82 10.43 8.09 3.40
N VAL A 83 9.34 8.67 2.91
CA VAL A 83 8.28 7.97 2.18
C VAL A 83 8.65 7.91 0.71
N TYR A 84 9.05 6.74 0.24
CA TYR A 84 9.44 6.50 -1.15
C TYR A 84 9.60 5.01 -1.42
N HIS A 85 9.09 4.54 -2.56
CA HIS A 85 9.13 3.12 -2.93
C HIS A 85 10.52 2.70 -3.42
N ASP A 86 11.06 3.28 -4.49
CA ASP A 86 12.28 2.70 -5.09
C ASP A 86 13.53 2.89 -4.21
N PHE A 87 14.45 1.92 -4.22
CA PHE A 87 15.72 2.05 -3.48
C PHE A 87 16.71 3.04 -4.10
N GLN A 88 16.41 3.53 -5.32
CA GLN A 88 17.28 4.38 -6.12
C GLN A 88 16.47 5.49 -6.78
N VAL A 89 17.11 6.63 -6.97
CA VAL A 89 16.53 7.81 -7.63
C VAL A 89 17.37 8.18 -8.84
N ALA A 90 16.71 8.53 -9.95
CA ALA A 90 17.38 9.04 -11.14
C ALA A 90 17.48 10.58 -11.06
N ILE A 91 18.71 11.10 -11.12
CA ILE A 91 18.99 12.53 -11.08
C ILE A 91 19.57 13.00 -12.40
N THR A 92 19.11 14.15 -12.89
CA THR A 92 19.65 14.79 -14.09
C THR A 92 20.61 15.91 -13.69
N LEU A 93 21.86 15.85 -14.14
CA LEU A 93 22.78 16.98 -14.00
C LEU A 93 22.67 17.88 -15.24
N LYS A 94 21.97 19.02 -15.12
CA LYS A 94 21.98 20.05 -16.19
C LYS A 94 23.38 20.70 -16.24
N ARG A 95 24.23 20.29 -17.19
CA ARG A 95 25.44 21.03 -17.57
C ARG A 95 25.08 21.99 -18.70
N LYS A 96 25.44 23.27 -18.57
CA LYS A 96 25.00 24.39 -19.44
C LYS A 96 25.22 24.22 -20.96
N PHE A 97 25.89 23.17 -21.43
CA PHE A 97 26.18 22.95 -22.85
C PHE A 97 26.25 21.46 -23.28
N HIS A 98 25.77 20.50 -22.48
CA HIS A 98 25.82 19.07 -22.83
C HIS A 98 24.48 18.38 -22.54
N GLN A 99 24.23 17.28 -23.29
CA GLN A 99 23.09 16.40 -23.09
C GLN A 99 22.94 16.03 -21.60
N ALA A 100 21.71 16.12 -21.11
CA ALA A 100 21.32 15.72 -19.77
C ALA A 100 21.66 14.24 -19.54
N GLU A 101 22.69 13.97 -18.74
CA GLU A 101 23.03 12.61 -18.31
C GLU A 101 22.26 12.28 -17.02
N LEU A 102 21.58 11.13 -17.04
CA LEU A 102 20.88 10.58 -15.88
C LEU A 102 21.84 9.75 -15.04
N PHE A 103 21.98 10.11 -13.77
CA PHE A 103 22.72 9.34 -12.78
C PHE A 103 21.73 8.66 -11.84
N VAL A 104 21.93 7.37 -11.59
CA VAL A 104 21.11 6.62 -10.63
C VAL A 104 21.85 6.55 -9.30
N VAL A 105 21.23 7.06 -8.24
CA VAL A 105 21.84 7.16 -6.91
C VAL A 105 20.94 6.46 -5.88
N PRO A 106 21.48 5.63 -4.99
CA PRO A 106 20.67 5.01 -3.94
C PRO A 106 20.15 6.03 -2.92
N VAL A 107 18.90 5.89 -2.48
CA VAL A 107 18.26 6.80 -1.52
C VAL A 107 19.04 6.88 -0.20
N LYS A 108 19.51 5.73 0.29
CA LYS A 108 20.33 5.62 1.50
C LYS A 108 21.65 6.39 1.45
N ASP A 109 22.10 6.80 0.26
CA ASP A 109 23.36 7.51 0.06
C ASP A 109 23.16 9.03 -0.06
N LEU A 110 21.92 9.51 0.03
CA LEU A 110 21.54 10.93 0.02
C LEU A 110 20.95 11.36 1.36
N THR A 111 21.36 12.53 1.86
CA THR A 111 20.72 13.12 3.06
C THR A 111 19.32 13.63 2.72
N LEU A 112 18.46 13.83 3.74
CA LEU A 112 17.12 14.37 3.51
C LEU A 112 17.15 15.71 2.73
N PRO A 113 17.99 16.71 3.08
CA PRO A 113 18.05 17.95 2.31
C PRO A 113 18.46 17.73 0.85
N GLN A 114 19.33 16.75 0.58
CA GLN A 114 19.70 16.41 -0.79
C GLN A 114 18.51 15.82 -1.54
N LEU A 115 17.80 14.85 -0.95
CA LEU A 115 16.59 14.26 -1.53
C LEU A 115 15.53 15.32 -1.83
N GLN A 116 15.17 16.14 -0.84
CA GLN A 116 14.15 17.18 -0.99
C GLN A 116 14.54 18.30 -1.98
N SER A 117 15.84 18.48 -2.28
CA SER A 117 16.31 19.42 -3.31
C SER A 117 16.23 18.87 -4.74
N LEU A 118 15.98 17.56 -4.91
CA LEU A 118 15.92 16.94 -6.23
C LEU A 118 14.68 17.42 -6.99
N LYS A 119 14.92 17.99 -8.17
CA LYS A 119 13.89 18.13 -9.20
C LYS A 119 13.83 16.80 -9.96
N ILE A 120 13.08 15.83 -9.42
CA ILE A 120 12.97 14.52 -10.05
C ILE A 120 12.10 14.62 -11.30
N TYR A 121 12.57 14.00 -12.39
CA TYR A 121 11.72 13.60 -13.51
C TYR A 121 11.39 12.13 -13.25
N HIS A 122 10.12 11.81 -12.98
CA HIS A 122 9.71 10.46 -12.65
C HIS A 122 10.04 9.53 -13.83
N ALA A 123 11.05 8.68 -13.70
CA ALA A 123 11.36 7.63 -14.65
C ALA A 123 10.75 6.32 -14.14
N SER A 124 9.43 6.24 -14.06
CA SER A 124 8.78 4.94 -13.85
C SER A 124 9.04 4.07 -15.09
N LYS A 125 9.15 2.76 -14.88
CA LYS A 125 9.43 1.77 -15.94
C LYS A 125 8.29 1.57 -16.95
N THR A 126 7.33 2.49 -17.07
CA THR A 126 6.22 2.33 -18.02
C THR A 126 5.82 3.59 -18.79
N ASP A 127 6.17 4.81 -18.35
CA ASP A 127 5.85 6.00 -19.16
C ASP A 127 6.99 7.01 -19.13
N VAL A 128 7.82 6.99 -20.19
CA VAL A 128 8.66 8.13 -20.53
C VAL A 128 7.74 9.20 -21.09
N ILE A 129 7.11 10.00 -20.22
CA ILE A 129 6.46 11.23 -20.65
C ILE A 129 7.59 12.20 -21.04
N LYS A 130 7.86 12.30 -22.34
CA LYS A 130 8.54 13.47 -22.90
C LYS A 130 7.61 14.67 -22.68
N ILE A 131 7.87 15.47 -21.67
CA ILE A 131 7.37 16.84 -21.65
C ILE A 131 8.34 17.61 -22.54
N GLU A 132 7.88 17.97 -23.74
CA GLU A 132 8.57 18.90 -24.61
C GLU A 132 8.77 20.23 -23.86
N ASP A 133 9.97 20.80 -23.95
CA ASP A 133 10.46 21.99 -23.25
C ASP A 133 9.76 23.31 -23.70
N ASP A 134 8.44 23.32 -23.91
CA ASP A 134 7.67 24.51 -24.30
C ASP A 134 6.77 25.01 -23.15
N ILE A 135 7.37 25.25 -21.98
CA ILE A 135 6.73 26.10 -20.95
C ILE A 135 7.41 27.46 -21.02
N ASP A 136 6.70 28.42 -21.61
CA ASP A 136 7.03 29.85 -21.58
C ASP A 136 7.39 30.28 -20.15
N GLU A 137 8.55 30.91 -19.99
CA GLU A 137 9.10 31.35 -18.69
C GLU A 137 8.28 32.46 -17.99
N ASP A 138 7.12 32.85 -18.53
CA ASP A 138 6.34 34.02 -18.09
C ASP A 138 4.99 33.71 -17.39
N GLU A 139 4.62 32.43 -17.21
CA GLU A 139 3.46 32.08 -16.36
C GLU A 139 3.92 31.92 -14.90
N PRO A 140 3.40 32.72 -13.94
CA PRO A 140 3.68 32.53 -12.54
C PRO A 140 2.93 31.28 -12.06
N VAL A 141 3.50 30.10 -12.33
CA VAL A 141 3.10 28.86 -11.70
C VAL A 141 3.28 29.09 -10.20
N GLY A 142 2.15 29.20 -9.49
CA GLY A 142 2.14 29.48 -8.06
C GLY A 142 3.15 28.61 -7.33
N GLN A 143 4.05 29.26 -6.59
CA GLN A 143 5.17 28.66 -5.86
C GLN A 143 4.74 27.65 -4.76
N GLU A 144 3.46 27.30 -4.68
CA GLU A 144 2.85 26.54 -3.57
C GLU A 144 2.53 25.07 -3.89
N GLN A 145 2.73 24.57 -5.12
CA GLN A 145 2.31 23.20 -5.49
C GLN A 145 3.44 22.18 -5.73
N PHE A 146 4.69 22.53 -5.47
CA PHE A 146 5.76 21.52 -5.38
C PHE A 146 5.80 20.94 -3.96
N SER A 147 4.74 20.20 -3.60
CA SER A 147 4.77 19.24 -2.50
C SER A 147 6.03 18.37 -2.66
N SER A 148 6.89 18.35 -1.64
CA SER A 148 8.11 17.54 -1.61
C SER A 148 7.82 16.11 -2.08
N LEU A 149 8.59 15.63 -3.07
CA LEU A 149 8.50 14.26 -3.61
C LEU A 149 9.05 13.20 -2.65
N PHE A 150 9.78 13.64 -1.63
CA PHE A 150 10.32 12.80 -0.56
C PHE A 150 9.82 13.33 0.78
N PRO A 151 8.51 13.24 1.05
CA PRO A 151 8.04 13.65 2.34
C PRO A 151 8.59 12.68 3.40
N THR A 152 8.92 13.20 4.57
CA THR A 152 9.30 12.36 5.70
C THR A 152 8.06 11.73 6.33
N LEU A 153 8.24 10.60 7.00
CA LEU A 153 7.16 10.00 7.78
C LEU A 153 6.60 10.97 8.84
N GLN A 154 7.46 11.81 9.43
CA GLN A 154 7.05 12.86 10.35
C GLN A 154 6.13 13.88 9.68
N GLU A 155 6.51 14.38 8.50
CA GLU A 155 5.70 15.35 7.73
C GLU A 155 4.31 14.80 7.43
N LEU A 156 4.19 13.50 7.12
CA LEU A 156 2.89 12.85 6.94
C LEU A 156 2.02 12.90 8.20
N PHE A 157 2.59 12.63 9.37
CA PHE A 157 1.85 12.70 10.64
C PHE A 157 1.39 14.11 10.97
N GLU A 158 2.23 15.11 10.69
CA GLU A 158 1.96 16.51 11.02
C GLU A 158 0.97 17.17 10.05
N GLN A 159 0.95 16.76 8.78
CA GLN A 159 0.22 17.47 7.72
C GLN A 159 -1.05 16.77 7.23
N LEU A 160 -1.17 15.44 7.39
CA LEU A 160 -2.37 14.71 6.96
C LEU A 160 -3.44 14.65 8.05
N ASP A 161 -4.72 14.55 7.66
CA ASP A 161 -5.84 14.47 8.60
C ASP A 161 -5.63 13.33 9.62
N PRO A 162 -5.74 13.56 10.94
CA PRO A 162 -5.51 12.55 11.99
C PRO A 162 -6.38 11.27 11.89
N HIS A 163 -7.52 11.32 11.20
CA HIS A 163 -8.42 10.18 11.03
C HIS A 163 -8.03 9.26 9.86
N LEU A 164 -7.17 9.72 8.94
CA LEU A 164 -6.66 8.88 7.87
C LEU A 164 -5.73 7.80 8.44
N GLY A 165 -6.10 6.53 8.37
CA GLY A 165 -5.26 5.42 8.81
C GLY A 165 -4.04 5.24 7.92
N PHE A 166 -2.93 4.77 8.48
CA PHE A 166 -1.71 4.46 7.73
C PHE A 166 -1.44 2.95 7.73
N ASN A 167 -1.19 2.40 6.55
CA ASN A 167 -0.50 1.14 6.37
C ASN A 167 0.95 1.46 6.00
N VAL A 168 1.86 1.36 6.96
CA VAL A 168 3.26 1.73 6.80
C VAL A 168 4.06 0.49 6.42
N GLU A 169 4.44 0.39 5.15
CA GLU A 169 5.34 -0.65 4.68
C GLU A 169 6.78 -0.30 5.05
N ILE A 170 7.41 -1.12 5.89
CA ILE A 170 8.84 -1.03 6.15
C ILE A 170 9.56 -1.69 4.98
N LYS A 171 10.06 -0.83 4.08
CA LYS A 171 10.81 -1.29 2.92
C LYS A 171 12.24 -1.59 3.31
N TYR A 172 12.64 -2.84 3.15
CA TYR A 172 13.97 -3.33 3.50
C TYR A 172 14.51 -4.22 2.39
N ALA A 173 15.71 -3.93 1.90
CA ALA A 173 16.25 -4.61 0.74
C ALA A 173 16.53 -6.10 1.01
N MET A 174 16.03 -6.95 0.11
CA MET A 174 16.16 -8.40 0.19
C MET A 174 17.02 -8.95 -0.95
N GLN A 175 17.61 -10.12 -0.69
CA GLN A 175 18.37 -10.88 -1.68
C GLN A 175 17.44 -11.72 -2.54
N TYR A 176 17.79 -11.90 -3.82
CA TYR A 176 17.02 -12.73 -4.75
C TYR A 176 17.53 -14.17 -4.78
N ARG A 177 16.60 -15.11 -5.03
CA ARG A 177 16.89 -16.55 -5.08
C ARG A 177 17.95 -16.92 -6.12
N HIS A 178 17.96 -16.24 -7.26
CA HIS A 178 18.91 -16.46 -8.35
C HIS A 178 20.19 -15.61 -8.25
N GLY A 179 20.41 -14.96 -7.10
CA GLY A 179 21.54 -14.08 -6.85
C GLY A 179 21.22 -12.61 -7.12
N GLY A 180 22.04 -11.73 -6.52
CA GLY A 180 21.78 -10.29 -6.48
C GLY A 180 20.91 -9.87 -5.29
N SER A 181 20.64 -8.57 -5.20
CA SER A 181 19.87 -7.94 -4.14
C SER A 181 19.13 -6.73 -4.72
N GLU A 182 18.00 -6.36 -4.11
CA GLU A 182 17.32 -5.09 -4.40
C GLU A 182 18.25 -3.90 -4.19
N GLN A 183 19.13 -3.99 -3.19
CA GLN A 183 20.14 -2.99 -2.91
C GLN A 183 21.36 -3.61 -2.21
N ASN A 184 22.53 -3.04 -2.46
CA ASN A 184 23.78 -3.44 -1.80
C ASN A 184 24.11 -2.51 -0.61
N TYR A 185 24.85 -3.04 0.37
CA TYR A 185 25.36 -2.28 1.53
C TYR A 185 24.25 -1.54 2.31
N PHE A 186 23.26 -2.29 2.76
CA PHE A 186 22.12 -1.74 3.50
C PHE A 186 22.46 -1.47 4.98
N PHE A 187 21.67 -0.61 5.62
CA PHE A 187 21.79 -0.35 7.05
C PHE A 187 21.61 -1.63 7.88
N GLU A 188 22.20 -1.67 9.07
CA GLU A 188 21.96 -2.77 9.99
C GLU A 188 20.48 -2.76 10.41
N ARG A 189 19.84 -3.93 10.34
CA ARG A 189 18.38 -4.08 10.42
C ARG A 189 17.80 -3.60 11.74
N ASN A 190 18.47 -3.89 12.86
CA ASN A 190 18.00 -3.50 14.18
C ASN A 190 17.98 -1.97 14.33
N GLU A 191 19.05 -1.30 13.91
CA GLU A 191 19.13 0.17 13.88
C GLU A 191 18.09 0.78 12.93
N TYR A 192 17.92 0.18 11.76
CA TYR A 192 16.95 0.64 10.75
C TYR A 192 15.53 0.70 11.32
N ILE A 193 15.11 -0.39 11.96
CA ILE A 193 13.80 -0.49 12.61
C ILE A 193 13.70 0.48 13.79
N ASP A 194 14.77 0.67 14.57
CA ASP A 194 14.76 1.61 15.70
C ASP A 194 14.54 3.06 15.25
N CYS A 195 15.09 3.47 14.11
CA CYS A 195 14.83 4.80 13.56
C CYS A 195 13.36 5.00 13.18
N ILE A 196 12.76 4.03 12.48
CA ILE A 196 11.38 4.14 12.02
C ILE A 196 10.40 4.04 13.20
N LEU A 197 10.59 3.07 14.12
CA LEU A 197 9.74 2.93 15.30
C LEU A 197 9.79 4.16 16.20
N ARG A 198 10.95 4.81 16.34
CA ARG A 198 11.06 6.05 17.11
C ARG A 198 10.19 7.16 16.50
N CYS A 199 10.21 7.32 15.18
CA CYS A 199 9.34 8.28 14.50
C CYS A 199 7.87 7.92 14.71
N LEU A 200 7.48 6.67 14.43
CA LEU A 200 6.11 6.19 14.63
C LEU A 200 5.59 6.46 16.04
N ILE A 201 6.31 6.02 17.07
CA ILE A 201 5.85 6.16 18.47
C ILE A 201 5.79 7.62 18.90
N THR A 202 6.68 8.47 18.38
CA THR A 202 6.72 9.90 18.72
C THR A 202 5.57 10.68 18.09
N TYR A 203 5.22 10.38 16.83
CA TYR A 203 4.32 11.22 16.03
C TYR A 203 2.95 10.60 15.72
N ALA A 204 2.75 9.29 15.90
CA ALA A 204 1.50 8.60 15.58
C ALA A 204 0.27 9.16 16.33
N ASN A 205 0.47 9.65 17.56
CA ASN A 205 -0.59 10.11 18.45
C ASN A 205 -1.73 9.07 18.57
N LYS A 206 -2.92 9.37 18.06
CA LYS A 206 -4.09 8.47 18.06
C LYS A 206 -4.42 7.88 16.68
N ARG A 207 -3.59 8.13 15.67
CA ARG A 207 -3.82 7.64 14.31
C ARG A 207 -3.81 6.12 14.31
N VAL A 208 -4.72 5.52 13.54
CA VAL A 208 -4.73 4.06 13.36
C VAL A 208 -3.59 3.69 12.41
N ILE A 209 -2.71 2.80 12.87
CA ILE A 209 -1.52 2.38 12.11
C ILE A 209 -1.47 0.87 12.05
N VAL A 210 -1.16 0.37 10.86
CA VAL A 210 -0.75 -1.01 10.59
C VAL A 210 0.66 -0.96 10.03
N LEU A 211 1.52 -1.87 10.48
CA LEU A 211 2.87 -2.03 9.91
C LEU A 211 2.87 -3.25 8.99
N SER A 212 3.55 -3.14 7.86
CA SER A 212 3.75 -4.24 6.93
C SER A 212 5.21 -4.35 6.49
N THR A 213 5.66 -5.53 6.02
CA THR A 213 6.97 -5.69 5.39
C THR A 213 7.08 -7.02 4.65
N PHE A 214 7.86 -7.06 3.57
CA PHE A 214 8.26 -8.29 2.88
C PHE A 214 9.43 -9.01 3.56
N ASP A 215 10.25 -8.32 4.37
CA ASP A 215 11.41 -8.91 5.03
C ASP A 215 10.97 -9.62 6.33
N PRO A 216 11.10 -10.96 6.42
CA PRO A 216 10.60 -11.69 7.58
C PRO A 216 11.36 -11.34 8.86
N ASP A 217 12.65 -10.99 8.79
CA ASP A 217 13.43 -10.61 9.97
C ASP A 217 12.98 -9.24 10.50
N CYS A 218 12.66 -8.29 9.63
CA CYS A 218 12.03 -7.02 9.99
C CYS A 218 10.70 -7.28 10.69
N ALA A 219 9.86 -8.18 10.17
CA ALA A 219 8.59 -8.54 10.80
C ALA A 219 8.78 -9.09 12.23
N SER A 220 9.73 -10.01 12.41
CA SER A 220 10.11 -10.55 13.73
C SER A 220 10.63 -9.46 14.68
N ILE A 221 11.50 -8.57 14.21
CA ILE A 221 12.07 -7.48 15.01
C ILE A 221 10.96 -6.50 15.43
N LEU A 222 10.09 -6.09 14.50
CA LEU A 222 8.95 -5.23 14.78
C LEU A 222 8.05 -5.82 15.87
N ARG A 223 7.68 -7.09 15.74
CA ARG A 223 6.84 -7.78 16.72
C ARG A 223 7.46 -7.86 18.12
N ARG A 224 8.79 -7.95 18.21
CA ARG A 224 9.52 -8.03 19.48
C ARG A 224 9.76 -6.67 20.12
N LYS A 225 9.99 -5.63 19.32
CA LYS A 225 10.30 -4.28 19.82
C LYS A 225 9.06 -3.48 20.22
N GLN A 226 7.90 -3.78 19.66
CA GLN A 226 6.68 -3.05 19.96
C GLN A 226 5.45 -3.97 20.01
N THR A 227 4.41 -3.52 20.71
CA THR A 227 3.13 -4.22 20.84
C THR A 227 1.93 -3.35 20.50
N LEU A 228 2.16 -2.11 20.07
CA LEU A 228 1.16 -1.07 19.84
C LEU A 228 0.48 -1.20 18.48
N PHE A 229 1.26 -1.47 17.44
CA PHE A 229 0.82 -1.54 16.06
C PHE A 229 0.75 -3.00 15.59
N PRO A 230 -0.36 -3.43 14.96
CA PRO A 230 -0.43 -4.70 14.26
C PRO A 230 0.69 -4.81 13.21
N VAL A 231 1.27 -6.01 13.07
CA VAL A 231 2.33 -6.28 12.09
C VAL A 231 1.81 -7.33 11.11
N LEU A 232 1.73 -6.95 9.84
CA LEU A 232 1.38 -7.82 8.72
C LEU A 232 2.66 -8.26 8.00
N PHE A 233 2.75 -9.54 7.67
CA PHE A 233 3.80 -10.04 6.79
C PHE A 233 3.30 -10.03 5.34
N LEU A 234 4.08 -9.45 4.43
CA LEU A 234 3.77 -9.41 3.00
C LEU A 234 4.43 -10.60 2.31
N THR A 235 3.69 -11.29 1.45
CA THR A 235 4.23 -12.36 0.59
C THR A 235 3.92 -12.07 -0.86
N GLN A 236 4.84 -12.40 -1.78
CA GLN A 236 4.57 -12.34 -3.22
C GLN A 236 3.74 -13.53 -3.72
N GLY A 237 3.45 -14.52 -2.87
CA GLY A 237 2.80 -15.76 -3.27
C GLY A 237 3.69 -16.63 -4.16
N GLU A 238 3.08 -17.64 -4.81
CA GLU A 238 3.81 -18.61 -5.66
C GLU A 238 3.94 -18.17 -7.12
N LYS A 239 3.09 -17.24 -7.57
CA LYS A 239 3.03 -16.75 -8.95
C LYS A 239 3.17 -15.24 -8.96
N SER A 240 4.41 -14.78 -9.04
CA SER A 240 4.74 -13.38 -9.22
C SER A 240 5.63 -13.24 -10.44
N ASP A 241 5.41 -12.19 -11.23
CA ASP A 241 6.32 -11.77 -12.29
C ASP A 241 7.61 -11.14 -11.72
N SER A 242 7.60 -10.82 -10.42
CA SER A 242 8.77 -10.30 -9.69
C SER A 242 9.76 -11.41 -9.34
N PRO A 243 11.07 -11.10 -9.29
CA PRO A 243 12.08 -12.06 -8.84
C PRO A 243 11.78 -12.56 -7.42
N GLN A 244 11.76 -13.88 -7.25
CA GLN A 244 11.55 -14.49 -5.94
C GLN A 244 12.72 -14.18 -5.00
N PHE A 245 12.42 -13.86 -3.74
CA PHE A 245 13.41 -13.66 -2.70
C PHE A 245 14.10 -14.96 -2.27
N LEU A 246 15.35 -14.83 -1.80
CA LEU A 246 16.17 -15.94 -1.33
C LEU A 246 15.58 -16.58 -0.06
N ASP A 247 14.95 -15.77 0.79
CA ASP A 247 14.40 -16.24 2.06
C ASP A 247 13.19 -17.17 1.87
N VAL A 248 13.32 -18.41 2.33
CA VAL A 248 12.31 -19.46 2.19
C VAL A 248 10.96 -19.09 2.79
N ARG A 249 10.93 -18.21 3.81
CA ARG A 249 9.68 -17.77 4.47
C ARG A 249 8.75 -17.01 3.53
N THR A 250 9.29 -16.49 2.43
CA THR A 250 8.55 -15.71 1.43
C THR A 250 7.97 -16.56 0.28
N TRP A 251 8.38 -17.82 0.14
CA TRP A 251 8.22 -18.59 -1.10
C TRP A 251 6.79 -19.02 -1.44
N SER A 252 5.92 -19.14 -0.45
CA SER A 252 4.51 -19.46 -0.66
C SER A 252 3.63 -18.93 0.47
N ILE A 253 2.34 -18.85 0.19
CA ILE A 253 1.33 -18.47 1.18
C ILE A 253 1.37 -19.44 2.38
N ASN A 254 1.50 -20.74 2.13
CA ASN A 254 1.52 -21.74 3.21
C ASN A 254 2.74 -21.58 4.13
N ILE A 255 3.92 -21.32 3.57
CA ILE A 255 5.12 -21.10 4.38
C ILE A 255 4.98 -19.76 5.15
N GLY A 256 4.48 -18.71 4.49
CA GLY A 256 4.18 -17.43 5.12
C GLY A 256 3.21 -17.58 6.29
N LEU A 257 2.14 -18.37 6.13
CA LEU A 257 1.18 -18.67 7.19
C LEU A 257 1.83 -19.37 8.39
N CYS A 258 2.67 -20.38 8.15
CA CYS A 258 3.44 -21.03 9.22
C CYS A 258 4.33 -20.02 9.96
N PHE A 259 4.98 -19.12 9.23
CA PHE A 259 5.83 -18.08 9.80
C PHE A 259 5.05 -17.08 10.66
N ILE A 260 3.92 -16.52 10.17
CA ILE A 260 3.15 -15.54 10.96
C ILE A 260 2.62 -16.16 12.27
N VAL A 261 2.24 -17.44 12.24
CA VAL A 261 1.73 -18.16 13.42
C VAL A 261 2.86 -18.37 14.42
N ALA A 262 4.05 -18.76 13.95
CA ALA A 262 5.21 -18.99 14.81
C ALA A 262 5.73 -17.69 15.46
N GLU A 263 5.73 -16.57 14.74
CA GLU A 263 6.17 -15.28 15.27
C GLU A 263 5.05 -14.46 15.92
N HIS A 264 3.82 -14.98 15.97
CA HIS A 264 2.65 -14.26 16.50
C HIS A 264 2.38 -12.91 15.82
N LEU A 265 2.59 -12.84 14.50
CA LEU A 265 2.25 -11.65 13.70
C LEU A 265 0.72 -11.52 13.56
N SER A 266 0.25 -10.32 13.24
CA SER A 266 -1.18 -10.00 13.19
C SER A 266 -1.87 -10.53 11.94
N GLY A 267 -1.13 -10.82 10.87
CA GLY A 267 -1.68 -11.37 9.65
C GLY A 267 -0.65 -11.53 8.54
N LEU A 268 -1.08 -12.17 7.46
CA LEU A 268 -0.38 -12.27 6.18
C LEU A 268 -1.20 -11.51 5.14
N ALA A 269 -0.55 -10.67 4.34
CA ALA A 269 -1.15 -10.08 3.14
C ALA A 269 -0.45 -10.64 1.90
N ALA A 270 -1.26 -11.06 0.93
CA ALA A 270 -0.81 -11.61 -0.33
C ALA A 270 -1.48 -10.86 -1.49
N PRO A 271 -0.85 -10.79 -2.68
CA PRO A 271 -1.48 -10.32 -3.90
C PRO A 271 -2.82 -11.02 -4.13
N ALA A 272 -3.80 -10.25 -4.58
CA ALA A 272 -5.14 -10.75 -4.92
C ALA A 272 -5.13 -11.58 -6.21
#